data_AF-A0A5C8T2V3-F1
#
_entry.id   AF-A0A5C8T2V3-F1
#
_cell.length_a   1.000
_cell.length_b   1.000
_cell.length_c   1.000
_cell.angle_alpha   90.00
_cell.angle_beta   90.00
_cell.angle_gamma   90.00
#
_symmetry.space_group_name_H-M   'P 1'
#
loop_
_entity.id
_entity.type
_entity.pdbx_description
1 polymer ?
#
loop_
_entity_poly.entity_id
_entity_poly.type
_entity_poly.pdbx_seq_one_letter_code
_entity_poly.pdbx_strand_id
1 'polypeptide(L)'
;MTEPSRAPDRPSPDALLNAARRADQSRGRLKIFLGAAPGVGKTFEMLTTAQAKARAGLDVVVGVVETHGRAETESLLSGLEIVPRRAVAYKGTRLDEMDLDALLARKPTLALVDELAHTNAPGSRHPKRYQDVEELLDAGIDVDTTLNIQHVESLNDVVAQITRIRVRETVPDGILDRADDIEVIDLNPDDLIRRLEDGKVYRPRNATRALKHYFSRGNLTALRELALRRTADRVDDELLSHMRAHAIPGPWGAGERVLVCVSEDPRAAGLVRYAKRLADRLHAP
;
A
#
# COMPACT_ATOMS: atom_id res chain seq x y z
N MET A 1 -31.36 -36.51 7.88
CA MET A 1 -29.90 -36.54 8.03
C MET A 1 -29.45 -35.17 8.48
N THR A 2 -29.23 -35.02 9.78
CA THR A 2 -28.76 -33.81 10.44
C THR A 2 -27.27 -33.64 10.14
N GLU A 3 -26.87 -32.51 9.54
CA GLU A 3 -25.47 -32.13 9.42
C GLU A 3 -24.83 -32.03 10.82
N PRO A 4 -23.60 -32.51 11.02
CA PRO A 4 -22.94 -32.38 12.29
C PRO A 4 -22.58 -30.90 12.50
N SER A 5 -23.11 -30.34 13.58
CA SER A 5 -22.73 -29.05 14.17
C SER A 5 -21.19 -28.91 14.20
N ARG A 6 -20.66 -27.89 13.51
CA ARG A 6 -19.24 -27.51 13.58
C ARG A 6 -18.91 -27.17 15.04
N ALA A 7 -17.99 -27.94 15.64
CA ALA A 7 -17.53 -27.71 17.01
C ALA A 7 -17.03 -26.26 17.20
N PRO A 8 -17.43 -25.56 18.27
CA PRO A 8 -17.19 -24.12 18.45
C PRO A 8 -15.74 -23.75 18.80
N ASP A 9 -14.83 -24.73 18.88
CA ASP A 9 -13.49 -24.56 19.48
C ASP A 9 -12.34 -24.86 18.51
N ARG A 10 -12.64 -25.01 17.21
CA ARG A 10 -11.61 -25.25 16.19
C ARG A 10 -11.09 -23.91 15.65
N PRO A 11 -9.76 -23.67 15.62
CA PRO A 11 -9.19 -22.50 14.96
C PRO A 11 -9.64 -22.40 13.50
N SER A 12 -9.91 -21.18 13.03
CA SER A 12 -10.33 -20.96 11.64
C SER A 12 -9.24 -21.48 10.68
N PRO A 13 -9.59 -22.31 9.66
CA PRO A 13 -8.64 -22.75 8.65
C PRO A 13 -7.91 -21.59 7.96
N ASP A 14 -8.60 -20.49 7.71
CA ASP A 14 -8.01 -19.29 7.10
C ASP A 14 -7.05 -18.60 8.06
N ALA A 15 -7.36 -18.57 9.36
CA ALA A 15 -6.45 -18.03 10.37
C ALA A 15 -5.17 -18.89 10.50
N LEU A 16 -5.30 -20.22 10.44
CA LEU A 16 -4.17 -21.13 10.44
C LEU A 16 -3.33 -21.01 9.17
N LEU A 17 -3.95 -20.86 7.99
CA LEU A 17 -3.25 -20.64 6.74
C LEU A 17 -2.50 -19.30 6.76
N ASN A 18 -3.12 -18.23 7.27
CA ASN A 18 -2.47 -16.93 7.42
C ASN A 18 -1.32 -16.99 8.42
N ALA A 19 -1.49 -17.68 9.55
CA ALA A 19 -0.42 -17.89 10.53
C ALA A 19 0.73 -18.71 9.93
N ALA A 20 0.44 -19.76 9.17
CA ALA A 20 1.44 -20.56 8.47
C ALA A 20 2.20 -19.75 7.41
N ARG A 21 1.51 -18.88 6.66
CA ARG A 21 2.14 -17.95 5.71
C ARG A 21 3.05 -16.94 6.39
N ARG A 22 2.66 -16.39 7.55
CA ARG A 22 3.52 -15.50 8.34
C ARG A 22 4.69 -16.24 9.00
N ALA A 23 4.51 -17.51 9.31
CA ALA A 23 5.54 -18.38 9.86
C ALA A 23 6.48 -18.96 8.79
N ASP A 24 6.11 -18.86 7.51
CA ASP A 24 6.95 -19.24 6.38
C ASP A 24 8.10 -18.24 6.23
N GLN A 25 9.20 -18.53 6.93
CA GLN A 25 10.41 -17.71 6.96
C GLN A 25 11.10 -17.60 5.60
N SER A 26 10.64 -18.34 4.57
CA SER A 26 11.21 -18.24 3.23
C SER A 26 10.71 -17.02 2.44
N ARG A 27 9.55 -16.46 2.80
CA ARG A 27 9.00 -15.27 2.16
C ARG A 27 9.49 -14.00 2.87
N GLY A 28 9.90 -13.01 2.09
CA GLY A 28 10.26 -11.68 2.59
C GLY A 28 9.06 -10.94 3.17
N ARG A 29 9.34 -9.94 4.00
CA ARG A 29 8.35 -9.12 4.70
C ARG A 29 8.05 -7.83 3.96
N LEU A 30 6.79 -7.44 3.94
CA LEU A 30 6.32 -6.20 3.32
C LEU A 30 5.97 -5.15 4.36
N LYS A 31 6.67 -4.02 4.33
CA LYS A 31 6.30 -2.81 5.08
C LYS A 31 5.78 -1.73 4.14
N ILE A 32 4.60 -1.20 4.43
CA ILE A 32 3.97 -0.13 3.65
C ILE A 32 3.95 1.17 4.46
N PHE A 33 4.59 2.22 3.94
CA PHE A 33 4.43 3.59 4.39
C PHE A 33 3.20 4.19 3.71
N LEU A 34 2.07 4.22 4.43
CA LEU A 34 0.77 4.66 3.93
C LEU A 34 0.55 6.15 4.23
N GLY A 35 0.11 6.92 3.24
CA GLY A 35 -0.20 8.35 3.42
C GLY A 35 -1.53 8.75 2.82
N ALA A 36 -2.12 9.82 3.36
CA ALA A 36 -3.38 10.37 2.87
C ALA A 36 -3.25 10.98 1.46
N ALA A 37 -2.10 11.58 1.15
CA ALA A 37 -1.88 12.32 -0.08
C ALA A 37 -0.38 12.42 -0.43
N PRO A 38 -0.04 12.80 -1.69
CA PRO A 38 1.32 13.20 -2.05
C PRO A 38 1.81 14.35 -1.18
N GLY A 39 3.08 14.31 -0.76
CA GLY A 39 3.72 15.40 0.01
C GLY A 39 3.69 15.26 1.54
N VAL A 40 3.01 14.25 2.09
CA VAL A 40 2.96 13.99 3.55
C VAL A 40 4.28 13.50 4.15
N GLY A 41 5.20 12.98 3.33
CA GLY A 41 6.54 12.57 3.78
C GLY A 41 6.90 11.09 3.62
N LYS A 42 6.04 10.24 3.05
CA LYS A 42 6.25 8.78 2.95
C LYS A 42 7.67 8.36 2.52
N THR A 43 8.15 8.85 1.37
CA THR A 43 9.50 8.52 0.86
C THR A 43 10.60 8.97 1.81
N PHE A 44 10.43 10.13 2.46
CA PHE A 44 11.42 10.64 3.41
C PHE A 44 11.50 9.73 4.64
N GLU A 45 10.36 9.31 5.18
CA GLU A 45 10.31 8.41 6.33
C GLU A 45 10.86 7.01 5.98
N MET A 46 10.48 6.47 4.82
CA MET A 46 11.00 5.21 4.31
C MET A 46 12.54 5.24 4.20
N LEU A 47 13.11 6.30 3.63
CA LEU A 47 14.56 6.46 3.53
C LEU A 47 15.24 6.69 4.89
N THR A 48 14.59 7.41 5.81
CA THR A 48 15.10 7.65 7.16
C THR A 48 15.18 6.33 7.94
N THR A 49 14.12 5.52 7.87
CA THR A 49 14.09 4.16 8.43
C THR A 49 15.15 3.27 7.78
N ALA A 50 15.28 3.32 6.45
CA ALA A 50 16.28 2.55 5.71
C ALA A 50 17.73 2.90 6.11
N GLN A 51 18.02 4.19 6.27
CA GLN A 51 19.33 4.67 6.76
C GLN A 51 19.64 4.15 8.16
N ALA A 52 18.67 4.14 9.07
CA ALA A 52 18.85 3.57 10.40
C ALA A 52 19.17 2.07 10.33
N LYS A 53 18.44 1.30 9.49
CA LYS A 53 18.68 -0.13 9.25
C LYS A 53 20.07 -0.37 8.64
N ALA A 54 20.47 0.40 7.64
CA ALA A 54 21.79 0.30 7.01
C ALA A 54 22.93 0.59 8.00
N ARG A 55 22.78 1.62 8.85
CA ARG A 55 23.74 1.92 9.93
C ARG A 55 23.84 0.82 10.98
N ALA A 56 22.76 0.07 11.17
CA ALA A 56 22.74 -1.12 12.02
C ALA A 56 23.37 -2.37 11.35
N GLY A 57 23.84 -2.25 10.11
CA GLY A 57 24.50 -3.32 9.35
C GLY A 57 23.57 -4.16 8.48
N LEU A 58 22.30 -3.76 8.30
CA LEU A 58 21.39 -4.44 7.36
C LEU A 58 21.81 -4.18 5.91
N ASP A 59 21.75 -5.21 5.07
CA ASP A 59 21.99 -5.08 3.62
C ASP A 59 20.76 -4.44 2.95
N VAL A 60 20.81 -3.12 2.75
CA VAL A 60 19.73 -2.30 2.19
C VAL A 60 20.10 -1.80 0.81
N VAL A 61 19.22 -2.04 -0.17
CA VAL A 61 19.40 -1.62 -1.55
C VAL A 61 18.20 -0.82 -2.04
N VAL A 62 18.46 0.28 -2.72
CA VAL A 62 17.43 1.09 -3.38
C VAL A 62 17.11 0.49 -4.74
N GLY A 63 15.89 -0.03 -4.90
CA GLY A 63 15.37 -0.49 -6.18
C GLY A 63 14.83 0.65 -7.04
N VAL A 64 13.91 1.44 -6.46
CA VAL A 64 13.39 2.66 -7.07
C VAL A 64 12.89 3.61 -6.00
N VAL A 65 13.29 4.88 -6.08
CA VAL A 65 12.87 5.94 -5.15
C VAL A 65 12.58 7.22 -5.92
N GLU A 66 11.46 7.87 -5.60
CA GLU A 66 11.03 9.10 -6.25
C GLU A 66 11.22 10.30 -5.30
N THR A 67 12.36 10.98 -5.43
CA THR A 67 12.66 12.17 -4.60
C THR A 67 11.85 13.39 -5.01
N HIS A 68 11.35 13.42 -6.26
CA HIS A 68 10.66 14.55 -6.88
C HIS A 68 11.45 15.88 -6.80
N GLY A 69 12.79 15.82 -6.77
CA GLY A 69 13.66 17.00 -6.71
C GLY A 69 13.79 17.65 -5.33
N ARG A 70 13.43 16.92 -4.27
CA ARG A 70 13.56 17.39 -2.87
C ARG A 70 14.97 17.07 -2.36
N ALA A 71 15.79 18.10 -2.19
CA ALA A 71 17.18 17.97 -1.74
C ALA A 71 17.33 17.21 -0.41
N GLU A 72 16.42 17.44 0.54
CA GLU A 72 16.40 16.73 1.83
C GLU A 72 16.10 15.22 1.69
N THR A 73 15.35 14.82 0.67
CA THR A 73 15.07 13.40 0.38
C THR A 73 16.22 12.78 -0.42
N GLU A 74 16.82 13.54 -1.33
CA GLU A 74 18.00 13.12 -2.10
C GLU A 74 19.22 12.87 -1.21
N SER A 75 19.43 13.69 -0.18
CA SER A 75 20.55 13.52 0.75
C SER A 75 20.48 12.19 1.51
N LEU A 76 19.27 11.66 1.77
CA LEU A 76 19.08 10.36 2.43
C LEU A 76 19.45 9.16 1.54
N LEU A 77 19.61 9.35 0.23
CA LEU A 77 20.14 8.31 -0.65
C LEU A 77 21.66 8.14 -0.53
N SER A 78 22.35 9.14 0.00
CA SER A 78 23.81 9.11 0.14
C SER A 78 24.24 7.93 1.02
N GLY A 79 25.15 7.11 0.49
CA GLY A 79 25.68 5.93 1.17
C GLY A 79 24.82 4.67 1.08
N LEU A 80 23.63 4.73 0.47
CA LEU A 80 22.87 3.53 0.12
C LEU A 80 23.30 3.02 -1.25
N GLU A 81 23.35 1.69 -1.41
CA GLU A 81 23.52 1.05 -2.73
C GLU A 81 22.24 1.28 -3.55
N ILE A 82 22.39 1.70 -4.82
CA ILE A 82 21.26 1.99 -5.72
C ILE A 82 21.39 1.13 -6.97
N VAL A 83 20.35 0.34 -7.26
CA VAL A 83 20.26 -0.39 -8.52
C VAL A 83 19.93 0.59 -9.64
N PRO A 84 20.74 0.65 -10.71
CA PRO A 84 20.44 1.51 -11.86
C PRO A 84 19.08 1.18 -12.47
N ARG A 85 18.29 2.22 -12.79
CA ARG A 85 16.98 2.05 -13.44
C ARG A 85 17.15 1.49 -14.85
N ARG A 86 16.25 0.58 -15.22
CA ARG A 86 16.16 0.04 -16.57
C ARG A 86 15.41 1.01 -17.49
N ALA A 87 16.00 1.33 -18.63
CA ALA A 87 15.38 2.17 -19.65
C ALA A 87 14.45 1.36 -20.55
N VAL A 88 13.22 1.82 -20.72
CA VAL A 88 12.20 1.22 -21.59
C VAL A 88 11.77 2.24 -22.65
N ALA A 89 11.96 1.90 -23.92
CA ALA A 89 11.49 2.74 -25.03
C ALA A 89 9.98 2.55 -25.22
N TYR A 90 9.21 3.63 -25.16
CA TYR A 90 7.77 3.60 -25.36
C TYR A 90 7.28 4.84 -26.14
N LYS A 91 6.66 4.61 -27.30
CA LYS A 91 6.10 5.67 -28.19
C LYS A 91 7.06 6.84 -28.44
N GLY A 92 8.35 6.54 -28.64
CA GLY A 92 9.39 7.56 -28.89
C GLY A 92 9.87 8.31 -27.64
N THR A 93 9.41 7.94 -26.45
CA THR A 93 9.90 8.46 -25.16
C THR A 93 10.62 7.35 -24.40
N ARG A 94 11.61 7.71 -23.57
CA ARG A 94 12.27 6.79 -22.63
C ARG A 94 11.56 6.85 -21.28
N LEU A 95 11.12 5.71 -20.80
CA LEU A 95 10.60 5.52 -19.44
C LEU A 95 11.68 4.82 -18.62
N ASP A 96 11.86 5.21 -17.36
CA ASP A 96 12.82 4.57 -16.45
C ASP A 96 12.05 3.74 -15.41
N GLU A 97 12.34 2.44 -15.35
CA GLU A 97 11.70 1.48 -14.44
C GLU A 97 12.70 0.89 -13.44
N MET A 98 12.17 0.33 -12.37
CA MET A 98 12.95 -0.54 -11.48
C MET A 98 13.52 -1.73 -12.27
N ASP A 99 14.77 -2.08 -12.01
CA ASP A 99 15.38 -3.29 -12.55
C ASP A 99 15.13 -4.46 -11.57
N LEU A 100 13.99 -5.13 -11.77
CA LEU A 100 13.57 -6.27 -10.95
C LEU A 100 14.58 -7.42 -11.03
N ASP A 101 15.08 -7.73 -12.23
CA ASP A 101 16.00 -8.85 -12.43
C ASP A 101 17.34 -8.59 -11.73
N ALA A 102 17.83 -7.34 -11.75
CA ALA A 102 19.02 -6.95 -11.01
C ALA A 102 18.85 -7.07 -9.49
N LEU A 103 17.69 -6.69 -8.94
CA LEU A 103 17.39 -6.88 -7.51
C LEU A 103 17.32 -8.36 -7.13
N LEU A 104 16.66 -9.18 -7.94
CA LEU A 104 16.55 -10.63 -7.72
C LEU A 104 17.91 -11.33 -7.82
N ALA A 105 18.81 -10.86 -8.68
CA ALA A 105 20.17 -11.36 -8.77
C ALA A 105 21.03 -10.90 -7.57
N ARG A 106 20.86 -9.65 -7.13
CA ARG A 106 21.60 -9.05 -6.00
C ARG A 106 21.18 -9.62 -4.64
N LYS A 107 19.92 -10.03 -4.49
CA LYS A 107 19.33 -10.60 -3.27
C LYS A 107 19.67 -9.83 -1.99
N PRO A 108 19.35 -8.52 -1.91
CA PRO A 108 19.54 -7.77 -0.68
C PRO A 108 18.66 -8.32 0.44
N THR A 109 19.00 -8.01 1.69
CA THR A 109 18.08 -8.31 2.80
C THR A 109 16.83 -7.43 2.72
N LEU A 110 16.99 -6.15 2.35
CA LEU A 110 15.90 -5.18 2.20
C LEU A 110 16.03 -4.41 0.88
N ALA A 111 14.95 -4.38 0.10
CA ALA A 111 14.80 -3.52 -1.07
C ALA A 111 13.84 -2.35 -0.80
N LEU A 112 14.22 -1.14 -1.20
CA LEU A 112 13.33 0.04 -1.15
C LEU A 112 12.64 0.23 -2.52
N VAL A 113 11.31 0.22 -2.52
CA VAL A 113 10.50 0.27 -3.74
C VAL A 113 9.39 1.31 -3.59
N ASP A 114 9.58 2.52 -4.10
CA ASP A 114 8.60 3.60 -4.00
C ASP A 114 7.43 3.41 -4.99
N GLU A 115 6.30 4.06 -4.69
CA GLU A 115 5.08 4.07 -5.49
C GLU A 115 4.50 2.68 -5.82
N LEU A 116 4.04 1.93 -4.79
CA LEU A 116 3.48 0.58 -4.94
C LEU A 116 2.37 0.46 -6.00
N ALA A 117 1.61 1.54 -6.20
CA ALA A 117 0.51 1.61 -7.15
C ALA A 117 0.93 1.81 -8.61
N HIS A 118 2.22 2.04 -8.88
CA HIS A 118 2.73 2.37 -10.21
C HIS A 118 2.34 1.31 -11.27
N THR A 119 2.02 1.79 -12.46
CA THR A 119 1.81 0.96 -13.66
C THR A 119 3.12 0.88 -14.43
N ASN A 120 3.70 -0.30 -14.50
CA ASN A 120 4.98 -0.50 -15.14
C ASN A 120 4.90 -0.19 -16.64
N ALA A 121 6.03 0.25 -17.20
CA ALA A 121 6.17 0.51 -18.62
C ALA A 121 5.75 -0.71 -19.47
N PRO A 122 5.07 -0.51 -20.61
CA PRO A 122 4.68 -1.60 -21.50
C PRO A 122 5.86 -2.48 -21.92
N GLY A 123 5.66 -3.80 -21.92
CA GLY A 123 6.72 -4.79 -22.17
C GLY A 123 7.53 -5.18 -20.94
N SER A 124 7.22 -4.63 -19.76
CA SER A 124 7.74 -5.13 -18.48
C SER A 124 7.16 -6.50 -18.16
N ARG A 125 7.91 -7.29 -17.37
CA ARG A 125 7.51 -8.64 -16.94
C ARG A 125 6.16 -8.66 -16.24
N HIS A 126 5.88 -7.64 -15.43
CA HIS A 126 4.59 -7.46 -14.78
C HIS A 126 4.00 -6.10 -15.14
N PRO A 127 2.66 -6.00 -15.28
CA PRO A 127 1.99 -4.73 -15.55
C PRO A 127 1.96 -3.78 -14.35
N LYS A 128 2.08 -4.27 -13.11
CA LYS A 128 1.96 -3.45 -11.89
C LYS A 128 3.16 -3.65 -10.97
N ARG A 129 3.64 -2.56 -10.37
CA ARG A 129 4.79 -2.61 -9.44
C ARG A 129 4.53 -3.45 -8.20
N TYR A 130 3.30 -3.52 -7.70
CA TYR A 130 2.97 -4.42 -6.59
C TYR A 130 3.25 -5.89 -6.92
N GLN A 131 3.22 -6.29 -8.20
CA GLN A 131 3.53 -7.66 -8.61
C GLN A 131 5.05 -7.88 -8.62
N ASP A 132 5.84 -6.86 -8.99
CA ASP A 132 7.30 -6.92 -8.85
C ASP A 132 7.69 -7.06 -7.38
N VAL A 133 7.01 -6.31 -6.50
CA VAL A 133 7.16 -6.43 -5.04
C VAL A 133 6.77 -7.84 -4.57
N GLU A 134 5.68 -8.41 -5.07
CA GLU A 134 5.32 -9.79 -4.73
C GLU A 134 6.39 -10.81 -5.15
N GLU A 135 7.02 -10.65 -6.32
CA GLU A 135 8.12 -11.51 -6.76
C GLU A 135 9.37 -11.36 -5.88
N LEU A 136 9.72 -10.12 -5.47
CA LEU A 136 10.81 -9.89 -4.52
C LEU A 136 10.55 -10.59 -3.18
N LEU A 137 9.33 -10.46 -2.65
CA LEU A 137 8.94 -11.12 -1.41
C LEU A 137 8.99 -12.64 -1.54
N ASP A 138 8.51 -13.21 -2.66
CA ASP A 138 8.60 -14.66 -2.94
C ASP A 138 10.05 -15.16 -3.06
N ALA A 139 10.99 -14.28 -3.41
CA ALA A 139 12.41 -14.57 -3.43
C ALA A 139 13.10 -14.43 -2.05
N GLY A 140 12.34 -14.11 -1.00
CA GLY A 140 12.86 -13.94 0.37
C GLY A 140 13.46 -12.56 0.64
N ILE A 141 13.20 -11.57 -0.20
CA ILE A 141 13.72 -10.19 -0.04
C ILE A 141 12.66 -9.36 0.67
N ASP A 142 13.01 -8.73 1.81
CA ASP A 142 12.10 -7.78 2.46
C ASP A 142 11.92 -6.53 1.60
N VAL A 143 10.73 -5.93 1.62
CA VAL A 143 10.42 -4.72 0.85
C VAL A 143 9.80 -3.65 1.72
N ASP A 144 10.43 -2.48 1.75
CA ASP A 144 9.83 -1.24 2.25
C ASP A 144 9.28 -0.45 1.03
N THR A 145 8.00 -0.07 1.07
CA THR A 145 7.33 0.62 -0.05
C THR A 145 6.45 1.78 0.41
N THR A 146 6.03 2.65 -0.52
CA THR A 146 5.08 3.73 -0.22
C THR A 146 3.78 3.63 -1.00
N LEU A 147 2.68 4.05 -0.37
CA LEU A 147 1.35 4.04 -0.96
C LEU A 147 0.54 5.24 -0.50
N ASN A 148 -0.21 5.88 -1.41
CA ASN A 148 -1.27 6.81 -1.01
C ASN A 148 -2.61 6.09 -0.95
N ILE A 149 -3.45 6.45 0.03
CA ILE A 149 -4.77 5.84 0.25
C ILE A 149 -5.68 5.88 -0.99
N GLN A 150 -5.50 6.89 -1.85
CA GLN A 150 -6.26 7.06 -3.09
C GLN A 150 -6.10 5.92 -4.10
N HIS A 151 -5.04 5.14 -3.98
CA HIS A 151 -4.73 4.04 -4.89
C HIS A 151 -5.31 2.70 -4.39
N VAL A 152 -5.86 2.63 -3.19
CA VAL A 152 -6.53 1.42 -2.71
C VAL A 152 -7.80 1.22 -3.53
N GLU A 153 -7.92 0.04 -4.16
CA GLU A 153 -8.94 -0.23 -5.16
C GLU A 153 -10.36 -0.07 -4.59
N SER A 154 -10.65 -0.60 -3.40
CA SER A 154 -11.95 -0.45 -2.77
C SER A 154 -12.33 1.00 -2.46
N LEU A 155 -11.36 1.91 -2.30
CA LEU A 155 -11.59 3.31 -1.94
C LEU A 155 -11.72 4.23 -3.15
N ASN A 156 -11.46 3.73 -4.36
CA ASN A 156 -11.38 4.53 -5.59
C ASN A 156 -12.65 5.38 -5.83
N ASP A 157 -13.84 4.79 -5.69
CA ASP A 157 -15.11 5.49 -5.94
C ASP A 157 -15.35 6.62 -4.93
N VAL A 158 -15.05 6.38 -3.65
CA VAL A 158 -15.22 7.35 -2.56
C VAL A 158 -14.23 8.51 -2.76
N VAL A 159 -12.98 8.18 -3.09
CA VAL A 159 -11.95 9.18 -3.38
C VAL A 159 -12.31 10.01 -4.60
N ALA A 160 -12.87 9.40 -5.65
CA ALA A 160 -13.35 10.12 -6.82
C ALA A 160 -14.53 11.05 -6.50
N GLN A 161 -15.43 10.67 -5.58
CA GLN A 161 -16.52 11.54 -5.13
C GLN A 161 -15.99 12.76 -4.35
N ILE A 162 -15.01 12.55 -3.48
CA ILE A 162 -14.38 13.61 -2.67
C ILE A 162 -13.58 14.56 -3.59
N THR A 163 -12.63 14.00 -4.33
CA THR A 163 -11.62 14.78 -5.06
C THR A 163 -12.06 15.22 -6.45
N ARG A 164 -13.11 14.59 -7.00
CA ARG A 164 -13.55 14.69 -8.41
C ARG A 164 -12.51 14.18 -9.42
N ILE A 165 -11.49 13.47 -8.95
CA ILE A 165 -10.43 12.89 -9.77
C ILE A 165 -10.54 11.37 -9.72
N ARG A 166 -10.63 10.73 -10.89
CA ARG A 166 -10.55 9.27 -10.99
C ARG A 166 -9.09 8.83 -10.99
N VAL A 167 -8.72 8.04 -10.00
CA VAL A 167 -7.39 7.43 -9.91
C VAL A 167 -7.38 6.18 -10.79
N ARG A 168 -6.48 6.14 -11.77
CA ARG A 168 -6.37 4.99 -12.71
C ARG A 168 -5.45 3.90 -12.18
N GLU A 169 -4.45 4.29 -11.43
CA GLU A 169 -3.46 3.38 -10.89
C GLU A 169 -3.92 2.90 -9.52
N THR A 170 -4.25 1.62 -9.42
CA THR A 170 -4.79 1.02 -8.20
C THR A 170 -3.96 -0.16 -7.74
N VAL A 171 -4.07 -0.44 -6.44
CA VAL A 171 -3.54 -1.62 -5.76
C VAL A 171 -4.72 -2.36 -5.13
N PRO A 172 -4.87 -3.68 -5.35
CA PRO A 172 -5.89 -4.47 -4.68
C PRO A 172 -5.72 -4.43 -3.16
N ASP A 173 -6.84 -4.33 -2.43
CA ASP A 173 -6.87 -4.30 -0.96
C ASP A 173 -6.09 -5.45 -0.33
N GLY A 174 -6.16 -6.64 -0.94
CA GLY A 174 -5.47 -7.83 -0.47
C GLY A 174 -3.95 -7.71 -0.38
N ILE A 175 -3.32 -6.79 -1.11
CA ILE A 175 -1.87 -6.51 -0.98
C ILE A 175 -1.59 -5.85 0.37
N LEU A 176 -2.45 -4.92 0.80
CA LEU A 176 -2.34 -4.26 2.11
C LEU A 176 -2.69 -5.23 3.24
N ASP A 177 -3.71 -6.08 3.03
CA ASP A 177 -4.12 -7.08 4.02
C ASP A 177 -2.99 -8.09 4.31
N ARG A 178 -2.13 -8.35 3.32
CA ARG A 178 -0.95 -9.23 3.45
C ARG A 178 0.32 -8.52 3.91
N ALA A 179 0.34 -7.19 4.04
CA ALA A 179 1.52 -6.48 4.52
C ALA A 179 1.81 -6.86 5.98
N ASP A 180 3.08 -7.07 6.32
CA ASP A 180 3.53 -7.40 7.66
C ASP A 180 3.51 -6.18 8.60
N ASP A 181 3.70 -4.98 8.05
CA ASP A 181 3.66 -3.73 8.77
C ASP A 181 3.07 -2.60 7.90
N ILE A 182 2.24 -1.75 8.49
CA ILE A 182 1.71 -0.54 7.84
C ILE A 182 1.95 0.64 8.77
N GLU A 183 2.81 1.55 8.33
CA GLU A 183 3.12 2.79 9.03
C GLU A 183 2.39 3.96 8.40
N VAL A 184 1.55 4.64 9.17
CA VAL A 184 0.79 5.80 8.68
C VAL A 184 1.62 7.07 8.81
N ILE A 185 1.90 7.68 7.66
CA ILE A 185 2.58 8.97 7.57
C ILE A 185 1.53 10.06 7.45
N ASP A 186 1.27 10.69 8.60
CA ASP A 186 0.24 11.69 8.77
C ASP A 186 0.82 13.11 8.77
N LEU A 187 0.07 14.04 8.17
CA LEU A 187 0.40 15.46 8.16
C LEU A 187 -0.91 16.26 8.19
N ASN A 188 -0.92 17.35 8.95
CA ASN A 188 -2.07 18.24 9.00
C ASN A 188 -2.39 18.78 7.59
N PRO A 189 -3.67 18.76 7.14
CA PRO A 189 -4.09 19.36 5.88
C PRO A 189 -3.54 20.77 5.64
N ASP A 190 -3.53 21.63 6.67
CA ASP A 190 -3.06 23.01 6.55
C ASP A 190 -1.54 23.08 6.31
N ASP A 191 -0.77 22.13 6.87
CA ASP A 191 0.67 22.01 6.62
C ASP A 191 0.95 21.49 5.22
N LEU A 192 0.16 20.52 4.75
CA LEU A 192 0.32 19.98 3.41
C LEU A 192 0.00 21.02 2.32
N ILE A 193 -1.02 21.84 2.55
CA ILE A 193 -1.35 22.97 1.66
C ILE A 193 -0.18 23.96 1.61
N ARG A 194 0.37 24.34 2.77
CA ARG A 194 1.55 25.21 2.82
C ARG A 194 2.75 24.62 2.08
N ARG A 195 3.02 23.32 2.24
CA ARG A 195 4.07 22.62 1.49
C ARG A 195 3.84 22.67 -0.03
N LEU A 196 2.59 22.58 -0.48
CA LEU A 196 2.26 22.73 -1.90
C LEU A 196 2.53 24.15 -2.39
N GLU A 197 2.11 25.16 -1.63
CA GLU A 197 2.33 26.59 -1.93
C GLU A 197 3.82 26.94 -1.99
N ASP A 198 4.61 26.36 -1.09
CA ASP A 198 6.08 26.47 -1.07
C ASP A 198 6.77 25.69 -2.21
N GLY A 199 6.03 24.96 -3.05
CA GLY A 199 6.59 24.14 -4.13
C GLY A 199 7.31 22.86 -3.66
N LYS A 200 7.11 22.44 -2.41
CA LYS A 200 7.75 21.26 -1.79
C LYS A 200 7.03 19.93 -2.11
N VAL A 201 5.86 19.99 -2.76
CA VAL A 201 5.08 18.80 -3.17
C VAL A 201 5.10 18.62 -4.69
N TYR A 202 4.85 19.70 -5.44
CA TYR A 202 4.95 19.73 -6.90
C TYR A 202 5.66 21.01 -7.34
N ARG A 203 6.39 20.96 -8.45
CA ARG A 203 6.96 22.18 -9.04
C ARG A 203 5.83 23.14 -9.45
N PRO A 204 5.96 24.47 -9.24
CA PRO A 204 4.88 25.45 -9.48
C PRO A 204 4.26 25.41 -10.88
N ARG A 205 5.03 25.09 -11.92
CA ARG A 205 4.53 24.94 -13.31
C ARG A 205 3.59 23.75 -13.50
N ASN A 206 3.60 22.77 -12.59
CA ASN A 206 2.82 21.53 -12.69
C ASN A 206 1.50 21.59 -11.89
N ALA A 207 1.28 22.65 -11.08
CA ALA A 207 0.09 22.79 -10.25
C ALA A 207 -1.13 23.24 -11.08
N THR A 208 -1.81 22.28 -11.71
CA THR A 208 -3.05 22.51 -12.46
C THR A 208 -4.22 22.90 -11.55
N ARG A 209 -5.29 23.47 -12.14
CA ARG A 209 -6.54 23.75 -11.42
C ARG A 209 -7.16 22.50 -10.79
N ALA A 210 -6.99 21.32 -11.40
CA ALA A 210 -7.43 20.05 -10.83
C ALA A 210 -6.67 19.70 -9.55
N LEU A 211 -5.36 19.95 -9.50
CA LEU A 211 -4.56 19.78 -8.29
C LEU A 211 -4.98 20.75 -7.19
N LYS A 212 -5.28 22.01 -7.50
CA LYS A 212 -5.79 22.96 -6.50
C LYS A 212 -7.10 22.48 -5.84
N HIS A 213 -7.97 21.82 -6.59
CA HIS A 213 -9.18 21.22 -6.02
C HIS A 213 -8.86 20.01 -5.13
N TYR A 214 -7.95 19.14 -5.58
CA TYR A 214 -7.49 17.99 -4.79
C TYR A 214 -6.91 18.44 -3.43
N PHE A 215 -6.01 19.44 -3.44
CA PHE A 215 -5.38 20.00 -2.25
C PHE A 215 -6.25 21.07 -1.56
N SER A 216 -7.55 20.83 -1.46
CA SER A 216 -8.42 21.63 -0.60
C SER A 216 -8.48 21.01 0.81
N ARG A 217 -8.64 21.86 1.83
CA ARG A 217 -8.68 21.43 3.23
C ARG A 217 -9.71 20.32 3.47
N GLY A 218 -10.91 20.45 2.89
CA GLY A 218 -11.97 19.46 3.01
C GLY A 218 -11.58 18.10 2.41
N ASN A 219 -11.02 18.10 1.20
CA ASN A 219 -10.60 16.86 0.54
C ASN A 219 -9.46 16.17 1.29
N LEU A 220 -8.44 16.92 1.71
CA LEU A 220 -7.31 16.37 2.46
C LEU A 220 -7.74 15.83 3.83
N THR A 221 -8.69 16.49 4.50
CA THR A 221 -9.27 15.99 5.76
C THR A 221 -9.97 14.65 5.55
N ALA A 222 -10.77 14.53 4.50
CA ALA A 222 -11.48 13.29 4.19
C ALA A 222 -10.51 12.15 3.78
N LEU A 223 -9.48 12.46 2.98
CA LEU A 223 -8.44 11.48 2.63
C LEU A 223 -7.65 11.01 3.86
N ARG A 224 -7.36 11.93 4.79
CA ARG A 224 -6.72 11.61 6.08
C ARG A 224 -7.57 10.68 6.93
N GLU A 225 -8.87 10.95 7.03
CA GLU A 225 -9.82 10.05 7.70
C GLU A 225 -9.80 8.65 7.08
N LEU A 226 -9.82 8.54 5.74
CA LEU A 226 -9.76 7.26 5.05
C LEU A 226 -8.46 6.50 5.35
N ALA A 227 -7.31 7.18 5.38
CA ALA A 227 -6.02 6.56 5.67
C ALA A 227 -5.95 6.02 7.10
N LEU A 228 -6.40 6.82 8.07
CA LEU A 228 -6.43 6.42 9.48
C LEU A 228 -7.41 5.28 9.72
N ARG A 229 -8.62 5.34 9.16
CA ARG A 229 -9.61 4.27 9.28
C ARG A 229 -9.10 2.96 8.69
N ARG A 230 -8.52 2.99 7.49
CA ARG A 230 -7.98 1.78 6.85
C ARG A 230 -6.91 1.10 7.70
N THR A 231 -6.11 1.89 8.42
CA THR A 231 -5.07 1.37 9.31
C THR A 231 -5.68 0.78 10.59
N ALA A 232 -6.69 1.45 11.15
CA ALA A 232 -7.43 0.92 12.30
C ALA A 232 -8.08 -0.43 11.97
N ASP A 233 -8.76 -0.53 10.82
CA ASP A 233 -9.37 -1.78 10.35
C ASP A 233 -8.32 -2.92 10.27
N ARG A 234 -7.10 -2.61 9.80
CA ARG A 234 -6.00 -3.59 9.71
C ARG A 234 -5.49 -4.06 11.08
N VAL A 235 -5.43 -3.16 12.06
CA VAL A 235 -5.04 -3.49 13.45
C VAL A 235 -6.09 -4.39 14.09
N ASP A 236 -7.37 -4.08 13.88
CA ASP A 236 -8.49 -4.88 14.38
C ASP A 236 -8.47 -6.30 13.76
N ASP A 237 -8.23 -6.43 12.46
CA ASP A 237 -8.10 -7.74 11.78
C ASP A 237 -6.92 -8.57 12.31
N GLU A 238 -5.83 -7.92 12.69
CA GLU A 238 -4.64 -8.57 13.24
C GLU A 238 -4.89 -9.12 14.65
N LEU A 239 -5.55 -8.31 15.49
CA LEU A 239 -6.01 -8.71 16.82
C LEU A 239 -6.98 -9.89 16.72
N LEU A 240 -8.00 -9.80 15.85
CA LEU A 240 -8.97 -10.88 15.64
C LEU A 240 -8.30 -12.17 15.16
N SER A 241 -7.35 -12.05 14.22
CA SER A 241 -6.58 -13.20 13.72
C SER A 241 -5.75 -13.86 14.82
N HIS A 242 -5.07 -13.05 15.65
CA HIS A 242 -4.29 -13.53 16.78
C HIS A 242 -5.19 -14.25 17.81
N MET A 243 -6.34 -13.68 18.15
CA MET A 243 -7.30 -14.29 19.08
C MET A 243 -7.86 -15.61 18.56
N ARG A 244 -8.25 -15.66 17.26
CA ARG A 244 -8.74 -16.89 16.62
C ARG A 244 -7.67 -17.98 16.54
N ALA A 245 -6.41 -17.61 16.33
CA ALA A 245 -5.29 -18.56 16.32
C ALA A 245 -4.98 -19.12 17.72
N HIS A 246 -5.17 -18.32 18.77
CA HIS A 246 -4.90 -18.69 20.16
C HIS A 246 -6.16 -19.13 20.94
N ALA A 247 -7.30 -19.32 20.25
CA ALA A 247 -8.59 -19.70 20.83
C ALA A 247 -8.98 -18.86 22.08
N ILE A 248 -8.67 -17.56 22.06
CA ILE A 248 -8.96 -16.66 23.18
C ILE A 248 -10.47 -16.31 23.16
N PRO A 249 -11.25 -16.70 24.17
CA PRO A 249 -12.66 -16.33 24.25
C PRO A 249 -12.77 -14.84 24.58
N GLY A 250 -13.29 -14.05 23.65
CA GLY A 250 -13.52 -12.61 23.83
C GLY A 250 -14.96 -12.23 23.43
N PRO A 251 -15.47 -11.06 23.85
CA PRO A 251 -16.87 -10.66 23.69
C PRO A 251 -17.21 -10.13 22.27
N TRP A 252 -16.51 -10.59 21.23
CA TRP A 252 -16.65 -10.05 19.87
C TRP A 252 -17.68 -10.88 19.10
N GLY A 253 -18.83 -10.25 18.84
CA GLY A 253 -20.08 -10.90 18.42
C GLY A 253 -19.96 -11.78 17.17
N ALA A 254 -20.84 -12.78 17.10
CA ALA A 254 -21.05 -13.59 15.90
C ALA A 254 -21.30 -12.67 14.69
N GLY A 255 -20.40 -12.73 13.70
CA GLY A 255 -20.35 -11.77 12.61
C GLY A 255 -21.61 -11.72 11.76
N GLU A 256 -21.91 -10.55 11.22
CA GLU A 256 -22.90 -10.38 10.15
C GLU A 256 -22.38 -11.05 8.85
N ARG A 257 -23.19 -11.19 7.80
CA ARG A 257 -22.76 -11.69 6.49
C ARG A 257 -23.19 -10.71 5.42
N VAL A 258 -22.29 -10.33 4.52
CA VAL A 258 -22.61 -9.35 3.47
C VAL A 258 -22.71 -10.07 2.14
N LEU A 259 -23.94 -10.23 1.64
CA LEU A 259 -24.18 -10.73 0.29
C LEU A 259 -24.38 -9.58 -0.68
N VAL A 260 -23.71 -9.62 -1.83
CA VAL A 260 -23.93 -8.68 -2.93
C VAL A 260 -24.42 -9.41 -4.18
N CYS A 261 -25.57 -8.98 -4.70
CA CYS A 261 -26.08 -9.45 -5.97
C CYS A 261 -25.42 -8.66 -7.10
N VAL A 262 -24.76 -9.36 -8.02
CA VAL A 262 -24.11 -8.78 -9.20
C VAL A 262 -24.83 -9.22 -10.47
N SER A 263 -24.78 -8.39 -11.50
CA SER A 263 -25.29 -8.67 -12.85
C SER A 263 -24.26 -8.22 -13.89
N GLU A 264 -24.59 -8.35 -15.18
CA GLU A 264 -23.74 -7.87 -16.29
C GLU A 264 -23.68 -6.33 -16.39
N ASP A 265 -24.37 -5.60 -15.51
CA ASP A 265 -24.35 -4.14 -15.48
C ASP A 265 -22.92 -3.62 -15.19
N PRO A 266 -22.38 -2.68 -15.98
CA PRO A 266 -21.05 -2.11 -15.76
C PRO A 266 -20.85 -1.46 -14.36
N ARG A 267 -21.93 -1.14 -13.66
CA ARG A 267 -21.91 -0.60 -12.29
C ARG A 267 -21.72 -1.68 -11.21
N ALA A 268 -21.81 -2.97 -11.55
CA ALA A 268 -21.66 -4.08 -10.61
C ALA A 268 -20.32 -4.04 -9.86
N ALA A 269 -19.24 -3.59 -10.51
CA ALA A 269 -17.94 -3.43 -9.86
C ALA A 269 -17.99 -2.44 -8.67
N GLY A 270 -18.79 -1.38 -8.76
CA GLY A 270 -18.98 -0.44 -7.65
C GLY A 270 -19.74 -1.05 -6.48
N LEU A 271 -20.71 -1.94 -6.76
CA LEU A 271 -21.43 -2.70 -5.74
C LEU A 271 -20.50 -3.66 -5.00
N VAL A 272 -19.62 -4.37 -5.71
CA VAL A 272 -18.60 -5.25 -5.10
C VAL A 272 -17.67 -4.45 -4.18
N ARG A 273 -17.16 -3.30 -4.63
CA ARG A 273 -16.32 -2.43 -3.79
C ARG A 273 -17.07 -1.91 -2.55
N TYR A 274 -18.33 -1.52 -2.70
CA TYR A 274 -19.15 -1.10 -1.55
C TYR A 274 -19.38 -2.24 -0.57
N ALA A 275 -19.72 -3.43 -1.07
CA ALA A 275 -19.94 -4.62 -0.26
C ALA A 275 -18.68 -5.02 0.50
N LYS A 276 -17.48 -4.98 -0.13
CA LYS A 276 -16.20 -5.20 0.56
C LYS A 276 -16.01 -4.24 1.73
N ARG A 277 -16.23 -2.93 1.53
CA ARG A 277 -16.11 -1.93 2.62
C ARG A 277 -17.16 -2.11 3.73
N LEU A 278 -18.33 -2.66 3.41
CA LEU A 278 -19.35 -2.98 4.39
C LEU A 278 -18.97 -4.24 5.18
N ALA A 279 -18.51 -5.27 4.47
CA ALA A 279 -18.02 -6.52 5.02
C ALA A 279 -16.88 -6.27 6.03
N ASP A 280 -15.89 -5.46 5.64
CA ASP A 280 -14.75 -5.10 6.48
C ASP A 280 -15.20 -4.39 7.77
N ARG A 281 -16.11 -3.42 7.67
CA ARG A 281 -16.66 -2.69 8.85
C ARG A 281 -17.47 -3.57 9.79
N LEU A 282 -18.10 -4.61 9.28
CA LEU A 282 -18.96 -5.51 10.06
C LEU A 282 -18.21 -6.77 10.50
N HIS A 283 -16.93 -6.91 10.13
CA HIS A 283 -16.15 -8.15 10.23
C HIS A 283 -16.92 -9.37 9.69
N ALA A 284 -17.61 -9.16 8.58
CA ALA A 284 -18.54 -10.08 7.95
C ALA A 284 -17.90 -10.76 6.73
N PRO A 285 -18.06 -12.09 6.55
CA PRO A 285 -17.69 -12.76 5.30
C PRO A 285 -18.72 -12.52 4.18
#